data_AF-A0A6S7A8X2-F1
#
_entry.id   AF-A0A6S7A8X2-F1
#
_cell.length_a   1.000
_cell.length_b   1.000
_cell.length_c   1.000
_cell.angle_alpha   90.00
_cell.angle_beta   90.00
_cell.angle_gamma   90.00
#
_symmetry.space_group_name_H-M   'P 1'
#
loop_
_entity.id
_entity.type
_entity.pdbx_description
1 polymer ?
#
loop_
_entity_poly.entity_id
_entity_poly.type
_entity_poly.pdbx_seq_one_letter_code
_entity_poly.pdbx_strand_id
1 'polypeptide(L)'
;MTTETLERPSLSQRLKYETAAQHERMHQLMERGAPFASRDAYARFVAAQYLFQRDVEFLFQDDAVKQAVPDLEARGREDASLADLRDLGAAAPEDGIASIGVTMPEALGWLYVSEGSTLGAAFLFKQAQSDLGLSADFGARNLAAYPDGRATVWRRFVASLDSDTLDPATHDAVIAGANAAYDRFGALLERHFELGA
;
A
#
# COMPACT_ATOMS: atom_id res chain seq x y z
N MET A 1 40.29 5.58 -22.07
CA MET A 1 39.40 6.15 -21.05
C MET A 1 38.01 5.66 -21.38
N THR A 2 37.58 4.57 -20.75
CA THR A 2 36.20 4.12 -20.81
C THR A 2 35.45 5.01 -19.84
N THR A 3 34.66 5.94 -20.35
CA THR A 3 33.74 6.70 -19.52
C THR A 3 32.73 5.69 -18.98
N GLU A 4 32.90 5.24 -17.74
CA GLU A 4 31.85 4.56 -16.99
C GLU A 4 30.72 5.57 -16.87
N THR A 5 29.77 5.51 -17.80
CA THR A 5 28.46 6.11 -17.61
C THR A 5 27.84 5.33 -16.46
N LEU A 6 27.97 5.82 -15.23
CA LEU A 6 27.21 5.32 -14.10
C LEU A 6 25.73 5.50 -14.48
N GLU A 7 25.08 4.42 -14.92
CA GLU A 7 23.65 4.43 -15.20
C GLU A 7 22.93 4.88 -13.93
N ARG A 8 22.19 5.99 -14.03
CA ARG A 8 21.37 6.47 -12.92
C ARG A 8 20.35 5.36 -12.60
N PRO A 9 20.21 4.93 -11.34
CA PRO A 9 19.25 3.89 -10.99
C PRO A 9 17.84 4.32 -11.38
N SER A 10 17.02 3.36 -11.81
CA SER A 10 15.62 3.61 -12.16
C SER A 10 14.84 4.08 -10.93
N LEU A 11 13.70 4.74 -11.13
CA LEU A 11 12.89 5.24 -10.00
C LEU A 11 12.45 4.09 -9.10
N SER A 12 12.03 2.96 -9.67
CA SER A 12 11.62 1.79 -8.90
C SER A 12 12.76 1.19 -8.07
N GLN A 13 14.00 1.20 -8.58
CA GLN A 13 15.18 0.81 -7.81
C GLN A 13 15.42 1.78 -6.65
N ARG A 14 15.37 3.08 -6.91
CA ARG A 14 15.52 4.11 -5.87
C ARG A 14 14.46 3.96 -4.78
N LEU A 15 13.18 3.85 -5.15
CA LEU A 15 12.08 3.63 -4.21
C LEU A 15 12.34 2.39 -3.34
N LYS A 16 12.70 1.26 -3.95
CA LYS A 16 13.02 0.03 -3.20
C LYS A 16 14.15 0.22 -2.18
N TYR A 17 15.23 0.90 -2.56
CA TYR A 17 16.39 1.08 -1.68
C TYR A 17 16.16 2.16 -0.62
N GLU A 18 15.59 3.30 -1.01
CA GLU A 18 15.43 4.48 -0.16
C GLU A 18 14.26 4.33 0.83
N THR A 19 13.27 3.46 0.56
CA THR A 19 12.20 3.13 1.52
C THR A 19 12.43 1.81 2.28
N ALA A 20 13.62 1.22 2.21
CA ALA A 20 13.89 -0.09 2.79
C ALA A 20 13.72 -0.12 4.33
N ALA A 21 14.16 0.93 5.02
CA ALA A 21 14.00 1.05 6.48
C ALA A 21 12.52 1.15 6.89
N GLN A 22 11.70 1.78 6.05
CA GLN A 22 10.27 1.97 6.29
C GLN A 22 9.53 0.65 6.10
N HIS A 23 9.91 -0.12 5.09
CA HIS A 23 9.41 -1.48 4.90
C HIS A 23 9.77 -2.38 6.10
N GLU A 24 11.00 -2.31 6.61
CA GLU A 24 11.43 -3.04 7.80
C GLU A 24 10.63 -2.61 9.05
N ARG A 25 10.38 -1.30 9.24
CA ARG A 25 9.50 -0.80 10.29
C ARG A 25 8.11 -1.42 10.20
N MET A 26 7.54 -1.55 9.00
CA MET A 26 6.21 -2.17 8.83
C MET A 26 6.22 -3.64 9.25
N HIS A 27 7.30 -4.37 8.94
CA HIS A 27 7.45 -5.76 9.38
C HIS A 27 7.43 -5.87 10.91
N GLN A 28 8.22 -5.05 11.60
CA GLN A 28 8.28 -5.02 13.07
C GLN A 28 6.94 -4.64 13.71
N LEU A 29 6.20 -3.68 13.14
CA LEU A 29 4.87 -3.32 13.62
C LEU A 29 3.87 -4.47 13.46
N MET A 30 3.94 -5.19 12.34
CA MET A 30 3.09 -6.37 12.11
C MET A 30 3.43 -7.52 13.07
N GLU A 31 4.70 -7.76 13.35
CA GLU A 31 5.12 -8.77 14.33
C GLU A 31 4.62 -8.42 15.74
N ARG A 32 4.82 -7.18 16.18
CA ARG A 32 4.36 -6.70 17.49
C ARG A 32 2.84 -6.70 17.62
N GLY A 33 2.12 -6.34 16.55
CA GLY A 33 0.67 -6.29 16.52
C GLY A 33 -0.01 -7.67 16.46
N ALA A 34 0.73 -8.70 16.05
CA ALA A 34 0.26 -10.08 15.94
C ALA A 34 -1.15 -10.22 15.32
N PRO A 35 -1.40 -9.67 14.10
CA PRO A 35 -2.74 -9.58 13.51
C PRO A 35 -3.48 -10.91 13.40
N PHE A 36 -2.76 -12.01 13.27
CA PHE A 36 -3.35 -13.34 13.07
C PHE A 36 -3.57 -14.11 14.37
N ALA A 37 -3.32 -13.50 15.53
CA ALA A 37 -3.54 -14.14 16.84
C ALA A 37 -5.04 -14.39 17.14
N SER A 38 -5.93 -13.57 16.57
CA SER A 38 -7.38 -13.71 16.68
C SER A 38 -8.09 -12.92 15.59
N ARG A 39 -9.39 -13.18 15.38
CA ARG A 39 -10.21 -12.37 14.47
C ARG A 39 -10.33 -10.91 14.92
N ASP A 40 -10.30 -10.64 16.22
CA ASP A 40 -10.33 -9.28 16.76
C ASP A 40 -9.02 -8.53 16.46
N ALA A 41 -7.87 -9.18 16.64
CA ALA A 41 -6.57 -8.60 16.26
C ALA A 41 -6.51 -8.35 14.74
N TYR A 42 -7.05 -9.27 13.95
CA TYR A 42 -7.11 -9.12 12.51
C TYR A 42 -8.05 -7.99 12.09
N ALA A 43 -9.20 -7.81 12.76
CA ALA A 43 -10.09 -6.70 12.50
C ALA A 43 -9.43 -5.33 12.76
N ARG A 44 -8.56 -5.23 13.77
CA ARG A 44 -7.72 -4.02 13.99
C ARG A 44 -6.78 -3.76 12.82
N PHE A 45 -6.18 -4.81 12.25
CA PHE A 45 -5.36 -4.70 11.05
C PHE A 45 -6.16 -4.28 9.82
N VAL A 46 -7.34 -4.87 9.59
CA VAL A 46 -8.24 -4.47 8.49
C VAL A 46 -8.70 -3.02 8.67
N ALA A 47 -8.94 -2.56 9.90
CA ALA A 47 -9.29 -1.17 10.18
C ALA A 47 -8.17 -0.19 9.77
N ALA A 48 -6.90 -0.52 10.06
CA ALA A 48 -5.75 0.25 9.58
C ALA A 48 -5.66 0.24 8.04
N GLN A 49 -5.86 -0.92 7.41
CA GLN A 49 -5.87 -1.03 5.95
C GLN A 49 -7.00 -0.20 5.32
N TYR A 50 -8.21 -0.25 5.87
CA TYR A 50 -9.37 0.51 5.40
C TYR A 50 -9.07 2.01 5.36
N LEU A 51 -8.54 2.57 6.44
CA LEU A 51 -8.19 3.99 6.49
C LEU A 51 -7.07 4.35 5.50
N PHE A 52 -6.08 3.49 5.33
CA PHE A 52 -5.01 3.72 4.35
C PHE A 52 -5.53 3.63 2.90
N GLN A 53 -6.45 2.71 2.60
CA GLN A 53 -7.07 2.64 1.28
C GLN A 53 -7.93 3.87 1.00
N ARG A 54 -8.66 4.42 1.99
CA ARG A 54 -9.34 5.71 1.84
C ARG A 54 -8.38 6.84 1.47
N ASP A 55 -7.22 6.90 2.13
CA ASP A 55 -6.20 7.89 1.82
C ASP A 55 -5.67 7.73 0.40
N VAL A 56 -5.46 6.49 -0.05
CA VAL A 56 -4.98 6.19 -1.41
C VAL A 56 -6.04 6.47 -2.47
N GLU A 57 -7.28 6.04 -2.28
CA GLU A 57 -8.37 6.19 -3.25
C GLU A 57 -8.85 7.63 -3.39
N PHE A 58 -8.65 8.46 -2.35
CA PHE A 58 -8.85 9.90 -2.50
C PHE A 58 -7.99 10.50 -3.63
N LEU A 59 -6.77 9.99 -3.82
CA LEU A 59 -5.88 10.43 -4.91
C LEU A 59 -6.41 10.06 -6.29
N PHE A 60 -7.32 9.09 -6.39
CA PHE A 60 -7.87 8.65 -7.66
C PHE A 60 -8.80 9.69 -8.27
N GLN A 61 -9.16 10.74 -7.53
CA GLN A 61 -9.96 11.85 -8.00
C GLN A 61 -9.15 12.83 -8.87
N ASP A 62 -7.83 12.83 -8.75
CA ASP A 62 -6.93 13.70 -9.51
C ASP A 62 -6.71 13.16 -10.93
N ASP A 63 -7.07 13.98 -11.93
CA ASP A 63 -6.96 13.61 -13.35
C ASP A 63 -5.50 13.39 -13.80
N ALA A 64 -4.52 14.06 -13.20
CA ALA A 64 -3.11 13.82 -13.51
C ALA A 64 -2.65 12.44 -13.01
N VAL A 65 -3.19 11.99 -11.88
CA VAL A 65 -2.92 10.63 -11.34
C VAL A 65 -3.56 9.57 -12.24
N LYS A 66 -4.83 9.77 -12.66
CA LYS A 66 -5.51 8.86 -13.61
C LYS A 66 -4.77 8.74 -14.94
N GLN A 67 -4.24 9.84 -15.46
CA GLN A 67 -3.46 9.85 -16.71
C GLN A 67 -2.14 9.08 -16.56
N ALA A 68 -1.49 9.18 -15.40
CA ALA A 68 -0.23 8.48 -15.12
C ALA A 68 -0.41 6.97 -14.89
N VAL A 69 -1.59 6.53 -14.42
CA VAL A 69 -1.88 5.12 -14.09
C VAL A 69 -3.19 4.66 -14.76
N PRO A 70 -3.13 4.10 -15.98
CA PRO A 70 -4.33 3.79 -16.79
C PRO A 70 -5.33 2.79 -16.20
N ASP A 71 -4.95 1.99 -15.20
CA ASP A 71 -5.79 0.98 -14.53
C ASP A 71 -6.07 1.33 -13.05
N LEU A 72 -6.03 2.63 -12.70
CA LEU A 72 -6.10 3.12 -11.32
C LEU A 72 -7.36 2.66 -10.56
N GLU A 73 -8.54 2.74 -11.17
CA GLU A 73 -9.80 2.38 -10.51
C GLU A 73 -9.87 0.89 -10.12
N ALA A 74 -9.17 0.01 -10.86
CA ALA A 74 -9.12 -1.42 -10.56
C ALA A 74 -8.18 -1.77 -9.38
N ARG A 75 -7.45 -0.78 -8.85
CA ARG A 75 -6.48 -0.95 -7.76
C ARG A 75 -7.05 -0.64 -6.38
N GLY A 76 -8.23 -0.01 -6.33
CA GLY A 76 -8.92 0.34 -5.09
C GLY A 76 -9.26 -0.90 -4.27
N ARG A 77 -9.10 -0.80 -2.95
CA ARG A 77 -9.42 -1.86 -1.99
C ARG A 77 -10.20 -1.37 -0.76
N GLU A 78 -10.63 -0.11 -0.72
CA GLU A 78 -11.46 0.49 0.32
C GLU A 78 -12.74 -0.32 0.52
N ASP A 79 -13.49 -0.54 -0.57
CA ASP A 79 -14.75 -1.30 -0.52
C ASP A 79 -14.53 -2.75 -0.04
N ALA A 80 -13.42 -3.37 -0.45
CA ALA A 80 -13.05 -4.70 -0.03
C ALA A 80 -12.70 -4.75 1.47
N SER A 81 -11.90 -3.80 1.96
CA SER A 81 -11.59 -3.67 3.39
C SER A 81 -12.83 -3.37 4.23
N LEU A 82 -13.75 -2.55 3.71
CA LEU A 82 -15.01 -2.23 4.38
C LEU A 82 -15.92 -3.46 4.47
N ALA A 83 -16.00 -4.26 3.41
CA ALA A 83 -16.71 -5.54 3.43
C ALA A 83 -16.06 -6.53 4.43
N ASP A 84 -14.73 -6.59 4.49
CA ASP A 84 -14.01 -7.44 5.44
C ASP A 84 -14.32 -7.05 6.90
N LEU A 85 -14.38 -5.75 7.22
CA LEU A 85 -14.79 -5.28 8.55
C LEU A 85 -16.22 -5.73 8.91
N ARG A 86 -17.15 -5.66 7.95
CA ARG A 86 -18.53 -6.14 8.14
C ARG A 86 -18.57 -7.65 8.41
N ASP A 87 -17.83 -8.45 7.64
CA ASP A 87 -17.73 -9.90 7.83
C ASP A 87 -17.16 -10.27 9.22
N LEU A 88 -16.24 -9.44 9.73
CA LEU A 88 -15.64 -9.58 11.07
C LEU A 88 -16.51 -9.02 12.20
N GLY A 89 -17.64 -8.38 11.90
CA GLY A 89 -18.50 -7.73 12.89
C GLY A 89 -17.87 -6.48 13.53
N ALA A 90 -16.86 -5.89 12.89
CA ALA A 90 -16.16 -4.70 13.35
C ALA A 90 -16.75 -3.43 12.72
N ALA A 91 -16.80 -2.35 13.51
CA ALA A 91 -17.21 -1.05 12.99
C ALA A 91 -16.12 -0.46 12.08
N ALA A 92 -16.53 0.21 11.01
CA ALA A 92 -15.63 0.98 10.18
C ALA A 92 -15.12 2.19 10.97
N PRO A 93 -13.80 2.37 11.15
CA PRO A 93 -13.29 3.55 11.82
C PRO A 93 -13.48 4.78 10.92
N GLU A 94 -13.72 5.93 11.55
CA GLU A 94 -13.70 7.23 10.89
C GLU A 94 -12.38 7.94 11.18
N ASP A 95 -11.76 8.50 10.16
CA ASP A 95 -10.59 9.37 10.24
C ASP A 95 -10.61 10.34 9.06
N GLY A 96 -9.89 11.45 9.21
CA GLY A 96 -9.65 12.38 8.11
C GLY A 96 -8.80 11.74 7.02
N ILE A 97 -8.92 12.26 5.80
CA ILE A 97 -8.11 11.84 4.67
C ILE A 97 -6.71 12.48 4.80
N ALA A 98 -5.69 11.66 5.02
CA ALA A 98 -4.32 12.11 5.24
C ALA A 98 -3.62 12.56 3.96
N SER A 99 -4.13 12.14 2.80
CA SER A 99 -3.61 12.52 1.49
C SER A 99 -4.20 13.83 0.95
N ILE A 100 -5.00 14.57 1.74
CA ILE A 100 -5.45 15.92 1.35
C ILE A 100 -4.23 16.81 1.11
N GLY A 101 -4.16 17.39 -0.10
CA GLY A 101 -3.06 18.24 -0.52
C GLY A 101 -1.86 17.49 -1.12
N VAL A 102 -1.89 16.17 -1.16
CA VAL A 102 -0.93 15.37 -1.94
C VAL A 102 -1.33 15.41 -3.41
N THR A 103 -0.42 15.83 -4.27
CA THR A 103 -0.62 15.92 -5.72
C THR A 103 0.47 15.15 -6.47
N MET A 104 0.45 15.19 -7.80
CA MET A 104 1.59 14.72 -8.58
C MET A 104 2.84 15.59 -8.31
N PRO A 105 4.04 15.00 -8.24
CA PRO A 105 4.35 13.57 -8.42
C PRO A 105 4.31 12.73 -7.12
N GLU A 106 4.17 13.33 -5.93
CA GLU A 106 4.15 12.62 -4.63
C GLU A 106 3.08 11.51 -4.58
N ALA A 107 1.93 11.72 -5.22
CA ALA A 107 0.86 10.74 -5.32
C ALA A 107 1.32 9.38 -5.90
N LEU A 108 2.29 9.38 -6.82
CA LEU A 108 2.87 8.13 -7.35
C LEU A 108 3.58 7.32 -6.26
N GLY A 109 4.15 7.99 -5.26
CA GLY A 109 4.78 7.35 -4.12
C GLY A 109 3.77 6.64 -3.22
N TRP A 110 2.60 7.27 -2.99
CA TRP A 110 1.49 6.64 -2.27
C TRP A 110 0.97 5.40 -3.00
N LEU A 111 0.79 5.50 -4.31
CA LEU A 111 0.41 4.36 -5.15
C LEU A 111 1.46 3.25 -5.09
N TYR A 112 2.76 3.59 -5.12
CA TYR A 112 3.83 2.60 -4.99
C TYR A 112 3.74 1.80 -3.69
N VAL A 113 3.50 2.45 -2.55
CA VAL A 113 3.34 1.77 -1.26
C VAL A 113 2.10 0.89 -1.25
N SER A 114 0.96 1.42 -1.73
CA SER A 114 -0.28 0.65 -1.82
C SER A 114 -0.14 -0.58 -2.72
N GLU A 115 0.40 -0.42 -3.93
CA GLU A 115 0.54 -1.52 -4.88
C GLU A 115 1.61 -2.52 -4.45
N GLY A 116 2.71 -2.07 -3.85
CA GLY A 116 3.77 -2.93 -3.33
C GLY A 116 3.28 -3.85 -2.22
N SER A 117 2.36 -3.35 -1.37
CA SER A 117 1.77 -4.16 -0.28
C SER A 117 1.04 -5.41 -0.77
N THR A 118 0.53 -5.40 -2.02
CA THR A 118 -0.21 -6.53 -2.61
C THR A 118 0.65 -7.77 -2.83
N LEU A 119 1.98 -7.61 -2.98
CA LEU A 119 2.91 -8.72 -3.14
C LEU A 119 3.02 -9.53 -1.84
N GLY A 120 3.23 -8.83 -0.72
CA GLY A 120 3.29 -9.42 0.62
C GLY A 120 1.95 -9.99 1.09
N ALA A 121 0.85 -9.41 0.60
CA ALA A 121 -0.51 -9.87 0.92
C ALA A 121 -0.78 -11.34 0.55
N ALA A 122 0.00 -11.96 -0.33
CA ALA A 122 -0.12 -13.40 -0.59
C ALA A 122 0.15 -14.26 0.66
N PHE A 123 1.16 -13.89 1.45
CA PHE A 123 1.48 -14.59 2.70
C PHE A 123 0.42 -14.31 3.77
N LEU A 124 0.02 -13.04 3.89
CA LEU A 124 -1.02 -12.61 4.83
C LEU A 124 -2.36 -13.30 4.54
N PHE A 125 -2.73 -13.42 3.26
CA PHE A 125 -3.97 -14.10 2.85
C PHE A 125 -3.95 -15.58 3.24
N LYS A 126 -2.84 -16.27 2.97
CA LYS A 126 -2.68 -17.68 3.37
C LYS A 126 -2.78 -17.84 4.88
N GLN A 127 -2.21 -16.92 5.65
CA GLN A 127 -2.26 -16.97 7.11
C GLN A 127 -3.66 -16.66 7.65
N ALA A 128 -4.37 -15.68 7.08
CA ALA A 128 -5.78 -15.42 7.40
C ALA A 128 -6.67 -16.65 7.12
N GLN A 129 -6.38 -17.40 6.05
CA GLN A 129 -7.06 -18.65 5.74
C GLN A 129 -6.77 -19.75 6.78
N SER A 130 -5.49 -20.01 7.07
CA SER A 130 -5.11 -21.12 7.94
C SER A 130 -5.46 -20.88 9.40
N ASP A 131 -5.21 -19.68 9.91
CA ASP A 131 -5.23 -19.39 11.34
C ASP A 131 -6.62 -18.88 11.79
N LEU A 132 -7.35 -18.21 10.88
CA LEU A 132 -8.60 -17.53 11.20
C LEU A 132 -9.82 -18.04 10.40
N GLY A 133 -9.60 -18.92 9.41
CA GLY A 133 -10.67 -19.44 8.54
C GLY A 133 -11.34 -18.35 7.69
N LEU A 134 -10.59 -17.32 7.31
CA LEU A 134 -11.06 -16.24 6.44
C LEU A 134 -10.78 -16.56 4.97
N SER A 135 -11.41 -15.86 4.02
CA SER A 135 -11.23 -16.10 2.59
C SER A 135 -11.49 -14.84 1.77
N ALA A 136 -11.26 -14.92 0.46
CA ALA A 136 -11.60 -13.83 -0.47
C ALA A 136 -13.11 -13.56 -0.53
N ASP A 137 -13.94 -14.44 0.01
CA ASP A 137 -15.40 -14.29 0.09
C ASP A 137 -15.90 -14.01 1.52
N PHE A 138 -15.00 -13.96 2.51
CA PHE A 138 -15.35 -13.70 3.89
C PHE A 138 -14.15 -13.17 4.68
N GLY A 139 -14.14 -11.87 4.98
CA GLY A 139 -13.18 -11.24 5.89
C GLY A 139 -11.74 -11.09 5.38
N ALA A 140 -11.38 -11.54 4.17
CA ALA A 140 -10.05 -11.31 3.59
C ALA A 140 -10.07 -10.94 2.10
N ARG A 141 -11.14 -10.27 1.63
CA ARG A 141 -11.32 -9.73 0.28
C ARG A 141 -10.20 -8.78 -0.10
N ASN A 142 -9.82 -7.85 0.79
CA ASN A 142 -8.77 -6.86 0.52
C ASN A 142 -7.38 -7.51 0.35
N LEU A 143 -7.17 -8.71 0.88
CA LEU A 143 -5.93 -9.45 0.69
C LEU A 143 -5.94 -10.32 -0.57
N ALA A 144 -7.06 -10.47 -1.28
CA ALA A 144 -7.16 -11.32 -2.46
C ALA A 144 -6.24 -10.84 -3.61
N ALA A 145 -5.90 -11.77 -4.51
CA ALA A 145 -5.12 -11.42 -5.69
C ALA A 145 -6.02 -10.76 -6.74
N TYR A 146 -5.46 -9.83 -7.51
CA TYR A 146 -6.08 -9.37 -8.74
C TYR A 146 -6.34 -10.54 -9.71
N PRO A 147 -7.39 -10.47 -10.56
CA PRO A 147 -7.65 -11.49 -11.58
C PRO A 147 -6.45 -11.76 -12.50
N ASP A 148 -5.72 -10.70 -12.88
CA ASP A 148 -4.52 -10.77 -13.72
C ASP A 148 -3.27 -11.29 -12.98
N GLY A 149 -3.35 -11.46 -11.66
CA GLY A 149 -2.26 -11.86 -10.78
C GLY A 149 -1.38 -10.70 -10.28
N ARG A 150 -0.99 -10.79 -9.00
CA ARG A 150 -0.22 -9.76 -8.26
C ARG A 150 1.05 -9.31 -9.00
N ALA A 151 1.87 -10.27 -9.42
CA ALA A 151 3.16 -9.99 -10.07
C ALA A 151 3.00 -9.32 -11.44
N THR A 152 1.91 -9.58 -12.15
CA THR A 152 1.63 -8.92 -13.44
C THR A 152 1.23 -7.47 -13.22
N VAL A 153 0.29 -7.24 -12.31
CA VAL A 153 -0.19 -5.88 -11.96
C VAL A 153 0.94 -5.02 -11.40
N TRP A 154 1.78 -5.58 -10.53
CA TRP A 154 2.96 -4.92 -9.99
C TRP A 154 3.96 -4.53 -11.08
N ARG A 155 4.30 -5.44 -11.99
CA ARG A 155 5.23 -5.14 -13.08
C ARG A 155 4.70 -4.05 -14.02
N ARG A 156 3.39 -4.04 -14.31
CA ARG A 156 2.77 -2.96 -15.11
C ARG A 156 2.93 -1.60 -14.43
N PHE A 157 2.70 -1.55 -13.11
CA PHE A 157 2.86 -0.31 -12.33
C PHE A 157 4.31 0.15 -12.24
N VAL A 158 5.25 -0.75 -11.97
CA VAL A 158 6.68 -0.42 -11.96
C VAL A 158 7.15 0.09 -13.33
N ALA A 159 6.64 -0.49 -14.42
CA ALA A 159 6.96 -0.03 -15.76
C ALA A 159 6.45 1.40 -16.06
N SER A 160 5.35 1.84 -15.45
CA SER A 160 4.91 3.24 -15.60
C SER A 160 5.81 4.21 -14.83
N LEU A 161 6.27 3.82 -13.64
CA LEU A 161 7.25 4.60 -12.86
C LEU A 161 8.60 4.74 -13.53
N ASP A 162 9.07 3.68 -14.20
CA ASP A 162 10.37 3.66 -14.88
C ASP A 162 10.28 4.10 -16.36
N SER A 163 9.13 4.65 -16.78
CA SER A 163 8.96 5.14 -18.14
C SER A 163 9.67 6.48 -18.36
N ASP A 164 10.09 6.75 -19.61
CA ASP A 164 10.71 8.02 -20.00
C ASP A 164 9.78 9.24 -19.88
N THR A 165 8.50 9.02 -19.52
CA THR A 165 7.51 10.09 -19.35
C THR A 165 7.65 10.84 -18.03
N LEU A 166 8.32 10.24 -17.04
CA LEU A 166 8.53 10.84 -15.73
C LEU A 166 9.92 11.49 -15.66
N ASP A 167 9.95 12.80 -15.44
CA ASP A 167 11.21 13.54 -15.37
C ASP A 167 12.03 13.07 -14.15
N PRO A 168 13.30 12.65 -14.34
CA PRO A 168 14.20 12.29 -13.24
C PRO A 168 14.31 13.34 -12.12
N ALA A 169 14.06 14.62 -12.40
CA ALA A 169 14.01 15.68 -11.39
C ALA A 169 12.86 15.53 -10.38
N THR A 170 11.82 14.75 -10.71
CA THR A 170 10.65 14.50 -9.86
C THR A 170 10.83 13.31 -8.92
N HIS A 171 11.86 12.48 -9.12
CA HIS A 171 12.04 11.22 -8.39
C HIS A 171 12.10 11.43 -6.87
N ASP A 172 12.75 12.49 -6.40
CA ASP A 172 12.88 12.76 -4.97
C ASP A 172 11.51 13.07 -4.33
N ALA A 173 10.62 13.76 -5.06
CA ALA A 173 9.25 14.01 -4.61
C ALA A 173 8.41 12.74 -4.59
N VAL A 174 8.55 11.84 -5.59
CA VAL A 174 7.88 10.53 -5.55
C VAL A 174 8.32 9.72 -4.33
N ILE A 175 9.62 9.71 -4.02
CA ILE A 175 10.17 9.02 -2.85
C ILE A 175 9.69 9.66 -1.53
N ALA A 176 9.61 10.99 -1.47
CA ALA A 176 9.02 11.69 -0.33
C ALA A 176 7.55 11.28 -0.11
N GLY A 177 6.77 11.18 -1.20
CA GLY A 177 5.40 10.68 -1.16
C GLY A 177 5.31 9.24 -0.63
N ALA A 178 6.20 8.35 -1.07
CA ALA A 178 6.26 6.97 -0.59
C ALA A 178 6.58 6.90 0.92
N ASN A 179 7.54 7.70 1.39
CA ASN A 179 7.85 7.78 2.82
C ASN A 179 6.66 8.30 3.63
N ALA A 180 5.96 9.34 3.16
CA ALA A 180 4.75 9.84 3.82
C ALA A 180 3.63 8.78 3.90
N ALA A 181 3.46 7.98 2.85
CA ALA A 181 2.51 6.88 2.83
C ALA A 181 2.88 5.77 3.83
N TYR A 182 4.17 5.40 3.92
CA TYR A 182 4.65 4.46 4.95
C TYR A 182 4.46 5.00 6.36
N ASP A 183 4.77 6.28 6.60
CA ASP A 183 4.59 6.90 7.91
C ASP A 183 3.11 6.94 8.31
N ARG A 184 2.22 7.24 7.36
CA ARG A 184 0.78 7.17 7.57
C ARG A 184 0.35 5.75 7.95
N PHE A 185 0.73 4.74 7.18
CA PHE A 185 0.35 3.36 7.48
C PHE A 185 0.93 2.87 8.81
N GLY A 186 2.19 3.24 9.11
CA GLY A 186 2.83 2.96 10.39
C GLY A 186 2.06 3.52 11.58
N ALA A 187 1.68 4.80 11.51
CA ALA A 187 0.89 5.45 12.55
C ALA A 187 -0.50 4.79 12.72
N LEU A 188 -1.12 4.34 11.63
CA LEU A 188 -2.36 3.58 11.69
C LEU A 188 -2.19 2.24 12.40
N LEU A 189 -1.13 1.48 12.07
CA LEU A 189 -0.82 0.20 12.75
C LEU A 189 -0.54 0.41 14.23
N GLU A 190 0.30 1.38 14.59
CA GLU A 190 0.60 1.72 15.98
C GLU A 190 -0.68 2.06 16.76
N ARG A 191 -1.55 2.89 16.19
CA ARG A 191 -2.83 3.27 16.80
C ARG A 191 -3.77 2.09 16.98
N HIS A 192 -3.99 1.29 15.93
CA HIS A 192 -4.98 0.20 15.95
C HIS A 192 -4.52 -1.01 16.75
N PHE A 193 -3.21 -1.25 16.87
CA PHE A 193 -2.65 -2.27 17.74
C PHE A 193 -2.27 -1.75 19.13
N GLU A 194 -2.50 -0.47 19.43
CA GLU A 194 -2.17 0.15 20.72
C GLU A 194 -0.68 -0.03 21.08
N LEU A 195 0.19 0.04 20.07
CA LEU A 195 1.63 -0.12 20.24
C LEU A 195 2.20 1.19 20.79
N GLY A 196 2.75 1.14 22.00
CA GLY A 196 3.55 2.25 22.54
C GLY A 196 4.75 2.56 21.65
N ALA A 197 5.11 3.85 21.60
CA ALA A 197 6.36 4.32 21.01
C ALA A 197 7.59 3.80 21.78
#